data_AF-A0AAJ2CA79-F1
#
_entry.id   AF-A0AAJ2CA79-F1
#
_cell.length_a   1.000
_cell.length_b   1.000
_cell.length_c   1.000
_cell.angle_alpha   90.00
_cell.angle_beta   90.00
_cell.angle_gamma   90.00
#
_symmetry.space_group_name_H-M   'P 1'
#
loop_
_entity.id
_entity.type
_entity.pdbx_description
1 polymer ?
#
loop_
_entity_poly.entity_id
_entity_poly.type
_entity_poly.pdbx_seq_one_letter_code
_entity_poly.pdbx_strand_id
1 'polypeptide(L)'
;MMQYFRPALLGAATISAFQLSAPAYACSDLPNICAAQAQHYQQMNDIAATPQRSDDGPYDDGGPTGERPRDPMAQAMADISGIGEASSAFSGELQQRMKDPAFKAAYDRYHNGGWDFFQDSNNPKPGEYCSALYTKGDAMVRISGPGSGYDGALLTFSGPNISGSPDVKKLKVTLDQSDGTSQSVQAFNYQLPGEVYASIAFAMPTIEAGLAEMKEKWGFDVLVNGRSVLKIDWDGGLAARKQLENCLSKRKAS
;
A
#
# COMPACT_ATOMS: atom_id res chain seq x y z
N MET A 1 -44.09 47.06 42.18
CA MET A 1 -45.06 45.93 42.07
C MET A 1 -44.64 45.13 40.85
N MET A 2 -44.28 43.85 41.06
CA MET A 2 -43.74 42.92 40.07
C MET A 2 -44.60 42.80 38.81
N GLN A 3 -43.97 42.70 37.63
CA GLN A 3 -44.36 41.72 36.62
C GLN A 3 -43.17 41.37 35.72
N TYR A 4 -42.95 40.07 35.60
CA TYR A 4 -41.82 39.38 34.98
C TYR A 4 -41.83 39.47 33.45
N PHE A 5 -40.70 39.82 32.85
CA PHE A 5 -40.37 39.44 31.46
C PHE A 5 -39.44 38.21 31.51
N ARG A 6 -39.87 37.10 30.91
CA ARG A 6 -39.00 35.96 30.57
C ARG A 6 -38.65 36.05 29.08
N PRO A 7 -37.38 36.16 28.68
CA PRO A 7 -36.97 35.76 27.35
C PRO A 7 -36.57 34.28 27.35
N ALA A 8 -37.01 33.57 26.31
CA ALA A 8 -36.63 32.20 26.01
C ALA A 8 -35.12 32.12 25.73
N LEU A 9 -34.41 31.29 26.51
CA LEU A 9 -33.07 30.84 26.17
C LEU A 9 -33.18 29.78 25.08
N LEU A 10 -32.95 30.19 23.82
CA LEU A 10 -32.54 29.29 22.76
C LEU A 10 -31.14 28.76 23.13
N GLY A 11 -31.10 27.54 23.64
CA GLY A 11 -29.87 26.80 23.81
C GLY A 11 -29.27 26.49 22.43
N ALA A 12 -28.27 27.25 22.02
CA ALA A 12 -27.39 26.86 20.94
C ALA A 12 -26.54 25.68 21.45
N ALA A 13 -26.97 24.46 21.13
CA ALA A 13 -26.13 23.29 21.23
C ALA A 13 -25.01 23.45 20.18
N THR A 14 -23.85 23.96 20.61
CA THR A 14 -22.63 23.87 19.82
C THR A 14 -22.24 22.40 19.75
N ILE A 15 -22.68 21.74 18.67
CA ILE A 15 -22.12 20.46 18.23
C ILE A 15 -20.66 20.75 17.93
N SER A 16 -19.79 20.45 18.89
CA SER A 16 -18.36 20.42 18.66
C SER A 16 -18.09 19.24 17.76
N ALA A 17 -18.02 19.51 16.45
CA ALA A 17 -17.47 18.57 15.50
C ALA A 17 -16.00 18.36 15.88
N PHE A 18 -15.70 17.19 16.46
CA PHE A 18 -14.33 16.69 16.50
C PHE A 18 -13.91 16.44 15.04
N GLN A 19 -13.37 17.47 14.39
CA GLN A 19 -12.61 17.31 13.18
C GLN A 19 -11.25 16.72 13.58
N LEU A 20 -11.09 15.41 13.40
CA LEU A 20 -9.75 14.81 13.35
C LEU A 20 -9.17 15.14 11.96
N SER A 21 -8.65 16.35 11.84
CA SER A 21 -7.91 16.86 10.70
C SER A 21 -6.43 16.94 11.06
N ALA A 22 -5.77 15.80 11.20
CA ALA A 22 -4.31 15.80 11.06
C ALA A 22 -4.01 15.78 9.55
N PRO A 23 -3.52 16.88 8.94
CA PRO A 23 -3.15 16.86 7.54
C PRO A 23 -2.00 15.86 7.34
N ALA A 24 -2.04 15.05 6.28
CA ALA A 24 -0.82 14.35 5.87
C ALA A 24 0.24 15.40 5.52
N TYR A 25 1.42 15.23 6.10
CA TYR A 25 2.49 16.21 6.06
C TYR A 25 3.27 16.11 4.75
N ALA A 26 3.61 17.25 4.15
CA ALA A 26 4.47 17.28 2.97
C ALA A 26 5.92 16.95 3.35
N CYS A 27 6.74 16.62 2.35
CA CYS A 27 8.19 16.43 2.49
C CYS A 27 8.94 17.56 3.23
N SER A 28 8.41 18.79 3.21
CA SER A 28 8.97 19.97 3.89
C SER A 28 8.67 20.03 5.37
N ASP A 29 7.66 19.28 5.83
CA ASP A 29 7.04 19.46 7.14
C ASP A 29 7.48 18.39 8.14
N LEU A 30 8.25 17.40 7.68
CA LEU A 30 8.82 16.31 8.50
C LEU A 30 10.34 16.23 8.32
N PRO A 31 11.13 16.31 9.40
CA PRO A 31 12.57 16.16 9.32
C PRO A 31 12.96 14.82 8.66
N ASN A 32 13.93 14.87 7.74
CA ASN A 32 14.61 13.71 7.14
C ASN A 32 13.78 12.77 6.23
N ILE A 33 12.49 13.02 5.99
CA ILE A 33 11.65 12.11 5.19
C ILE A 33 12.09 11.97 3.73
N CYS A 34 12.72 13.01 3.16
CA CYS A 34 13.29 12.95 1.81
C CYS A 34 14.52 12.04 1.73
N ALA A 35 15.41 12.14 2.72
CA ALA A 35 16.61 11.30 2.79
C ALA A 35 16.22 9.85 3.08
N ALA A 36 15.27 9.65 3.99
CA ALA A 36 14.74 8.33 4.30
C ALA A 36 14.01 7.68 3.12
N GLN A 37 13.21 8.44 2.37
CA GLN A 37 12.59 7.92 1.14
C GLN A 37 13.66 7.57 0.11
N ALA A 38 14.69 8.39 -0.08
CA ALA A 38 15.76 8.07 -1.01
C ALA A 38 16.48 6.76 -0.63
N GLN A 39 16.70 6.53 0.66
CA GLN A 39 17.27 5.28 1.18
C GLN A 39 16.32 4.09 0.98
N HIS A 40 15.04 4.22 1.31
CA HIS A 40 14.07 3.15 1.09
C HIS A 40 13.92 2.83 -0.41
N TYR A 41 13.87 3.87 -1.26
CA TYR A 41 13.83 3.70 -2.70
C TYR A 41 15.07 2.98 -3.23
N GLN A 42 16.27 3.35 -2.77
CA GLN A 42 17.51 2.66 -3.12
C GLN A 42 17.46 1.18 -2.71
N GLN A 43 17.02 0.89 -1.49
CA GLN A 43 16.85 -0.49 -1.04
C GLN A 43 15.85 -1.27 -1.90
N MET A 44 14.72 -0.67 -2.26
CA MET A 44 13.73 -1.31 -3.13
C MET A 44 14.30 -1.56 -4.53
N ASN A 45 15.10 -0.62 -5.07
CA ASN A 45 15.84 -0.83 -6.30
C ASN A 45 16.82 -1.99 -6.19
N ASP A 46 17.56 -2.11 -5.08
CA ASP A 46 18.51 -3.19 -4.87
C ASP A 46 17.80 -4.55 -4.79
N ILE A 47 16.64 -4.62 -4.12
CA ILE A 47 15.78 -5.81 -4.07
C ILE A 47 15.32 -6.17 -5.49
N ALA A 48 14.75 -5.20 -6.22
CA ALA A 48 14.23 -5.39 -7.56
C ALA A 48 15.32 -5.74 -8.60
N ALA A 49 16.55 -5.24 -8.40
CA ALA A 49 17.70 -5.54 -9.26
C ALA A 49 18.37 -6.89 -8.94
N THR A 50 18.07 -7.50 -7.79
CA THR A 50 18.61 -8.81 -7.43
C THR A 50 17.76 -9.89 -8.12
N PRO A 51 18.33 -10.74 -9.00
CA PRO A 51 17.57 -11.81 -9.65
C PRO A 51 16.94 -12.73 -8.60
N GLN A 52 15.60 -12.83 -8.59
CA GLN A 52 14.95 -13.96 -7.92
C GLN A 52 15.45 -15.22 -8.62
N ARG A 53 16.21 -16.05 -7.92
CA ARG A 53 16.70 -17.31 -8.46
C ARG A 53 15.49 -18.16 -8.82
N SER A 54 15.17 -18.27 -10.11
CA SER A 54 14.26 -19.26 -10.64
C SER A 54 15.00 -20.59 -10.63
N ASP A 55 14.58 -21.53 -9.80
CA ASP A 55 15.09 -22.91 -9.81
C ASP A 55 14.51 -23.69 -11.01
N ASP A 56 14.78 -23.20 -12.22
CA ASP A 56 14.48 -23.91 -13.48
C ASP A 56 15.76 -24.58 -14.05
N GLY A 57 16.71 -24.92 -13.18
CA GLY A 57 17.95 -25.61 -13.54
C GLY A 57 17.83 -27.14 -13.38
N PRO A 58 18.22 -27.95 -14.37
CA PRO A 58 18.12 -29.40 -14.26
C PRO A 58 19.24 -29.97 -13.37
N TYR A 59 18.85 -30.69 -12.30
CA TYR A 59 19.63 -31.65 -11.49
C TYR A 59 21.08 -31.26 -11.12
N ASP A 60 21.37 -30.97 -9.84
CA ASP A 60 22.18 -31.86 -8.97
C ASP A 60 22.30 -31.33 -7.51
N ASP A 61 22.36 -32.30 -6.59
CA ASP A 61 22.87 -32.33 -5.21
C ASP A 61 22.16 -31.58 -4.05
N GLY A 62 21.20 -32.29 -3.41
CA GLY A 62 21.39 -32.79 -2.04
C GLY A 62 21.42 -31.85 -0.81
N GLY A 63 21.23 -30.53 -0.96
CA GLY A 63 21.09 -29.61 0.18
C GLY A 63 19.63 -29.40 0.61
N PRO A 64 19.32 -29.06 1.88
CA PRO A 64 17.99 -28.60 2.25
C PRO A 64 17.73 -27.29 1.50
N THR A 65 17.01 -27.37 0.39
CA THR A 65 16.55 -26.21 -0.38
C THR A 65 15.52 -25.49 0.47
N GLY A 66 15.99 -24.62 1.35
CA GLY A 66 15.15 -23.58 1.93
C GLY A 66 14.73 -22.67 0.79
N GLU A 67 13.59 -22.98 0.16
CA GLU A 67 12.88 -22.08 -0.73
C GLU A 67 12.85 -20.71 -0.04
N ARG A 68 13.54 -19.72 -0.62
CA ARG A 68 13.30 -18.34 -0.19
C ARG A 68 11.86 -18.04 -0.58
N PRO A 69 11.01 -17.59 0.36
CA PRO A 69 9.65 -17.20 0.03
C PRO A 69 9.66 -16.26 -1.18
N ARG A 70 8.87 -16.55 -2.22
CA ARG A 70 8.71 -15.60 -3.33
C ARG A 70 8.21 -14.27 -2.77
N ASP A 71 8.82 -13.18 -3.20
CA ASP A 71 8.38 -11.83 -2.88
C ASP A 71 6.90 -11.64 -3.28
N PRO A 72 5.99 -11.36 -2.32
CA PRO A 72 4.57 -11.15 -2.62
C PRO A 72 4.31 -10.06 -3.65
N MET A 73 5.16 -9.03 -3.75
CA MET A 73 5.04 -8.02 -4.80
C MET A 73 5.29 -8.61 -6.19
N ALA A 74 6.37 -9.36 -6.35
CA ALA A 74 6.68 -10.02 -7.61
C ALA A 74 5.59 -11.01 -8.03
N GLN A 75 5.06 -11.79 -7.09
CA GLN A 75 3.94 -12.70 -7.35
C GLN A 75 2.68 -11.94 -7.76
N ALA A 76 2.33 -10.86 -7.06
CA ALA A 76 1.19 -10.02 -7.41
C ALA A 76 1.31 -9.45 -8.84
N MET A 77 2.49 -8.95 -9.21
CA MET A 77 2.74 -8.43 -10.57
C MET A 77 2.60 -9.52 -11.64
N ALA A 78 3.11 -10.72 -11.38
CA ALA A 78 2.99 -11.85 -12.30
C ALA A 78 1.51 -12.27 -12.48
N ASP A 79 0.75 -12.33 -11.39
CA ASP A 79 -0.68 -12.68 -11.42
C ASP A 79 -1.48 -11.61 -12.17
N ILE A 80 -1.23 -10.33 -11.91
CA ILE A 80 -1.85 -9.21 -12.61
C ILE A 80 -1.60 -9.28 -14.12
N SER A 81 -0.33 -9.46 -14.54
CA SER A 81 0.01 -9.58 -15.96
C SER A 81 -0.67 -10.80 -16.59
N GLY A 82 -0.56 -11.97 -15.96
CA GLY A 82 -1.07 -13.23 -16.49
C GLY A 82 -2.59 -13.29 -16.57
N ILE A 83 -3.30 -12.66 -15.63
CA ILE A 83 -4.77 -12.57 -15.60
C ILE A 83 -5.27 -11.47 -16.53
N GLY A 84 -4.59 -10.32 -16.60
CA GLY A 84 -4.91 -9.24 -17.54
C GLY A 84 -4.85 -9.72 -18.99
N GLU A 85 -3.79 -10.44 -19.37
CA GLU A 85 -3.67 -11.07 -20.68
C GLU A 85 -4.80 -12.09 -20.94
N ALA A 86 -5.05 -12.99 -20.00
CA ALA A 86 -6.10 -14.00 -20.10
C ALA A 86 -7.50 -13.39 -20.27
N SER A 87 -7.76 -12.30 -19.56
CA SER A 87 -9.06 -11.61 -19.57
C SER A 87 -9.27 -10.80 -20.85
N SER A 88 -8.17 -10.38 -21.49
CA SER A 88 -8.20 -9.73 -22.81
C SER A 88 -8.31 -10.71 -23.97
N ALA A 89 -8.01 -12.00 -23.75
CA ALA A 89 -8.15 -13.06 -24.73
C ALA A 89 -9.62 -13.43 -25.00
N PHE A 90 -9.89 -14.15 -26.10
CA PHE A 90 -11.23 -14.60 -26.43
C PHE A 90 -11.83 -15.46 -25.31
N SER A 91 -13.14 -15.32 -25.07
CA SER A 91 -13.86 -15.97 -23.96
C SER A 91 -13.64 -17.49 -23.84
N GLY A 92 -13.30 -18.18 -24.94
CA GLY A 92 -12.96 -19.61 -24.93
C GLY A 92 -11.64 -19.94 -24.24
N GLU A 93 -10.61 -19.10 -24.36
CA GLU A 93 -9.32 -19.30 -23.71
C GLU A 93 -9.43 -19.09 -22.20
N LEU A 94 -10.10 -17.99 -21.79
CA LEU A 94 -10.40 -17.75 -20.38
C LEU A 94 -11.20 -18.91 -19.77
N GLN A 95 -12.26 -19.38 -20.45
CA GLN A 95 -13.04 -20.53 -19.99
C GLN A 95 -12.19 -21.81 -19.83
N GLN A 96 -11.23 -22.03 -20.71
CA GLN A 96 -10.35 -23.19 -20.62
C GLN A 96 -9.39 -23.06 -19.43
N ARG A 97 -8.80 -21.88 -19.21
CA ARG A 97 -7.93 -21.62 -18.05
C ARG A 97 -8.68 -21.72 -16.73
N MET A 98 -9.95 -21.28 -16.68
CA MET A 98 -10.80 -21.39 -15.49
C MET A 98 -11.11 -22.82 -15.04
N LYS A 99 -10.79 -23.84 -15.84
CA LYS A 99 -10.87 -25.26 -15.43
C LYS A 99 -9.72 -25.68 -14.51
N ASP A 100 -8.59 -24.97 -14.56
CA ASP A 100 -7.50 -25.18 -13.61
C ASP A 100 -7.87 -24.55 -12.26
N PRO A 101 -7.95 -25.33 -11.16
CA PRO A 101 -8.27 -24.81 -9.84
C PRO A 101 -7.31 -23.71 -9.36
N ALA A 102 -6.02 -23.79 -9.71
CA ALA A 102 -5.03 -22.81 -9.30
C ALA A 102 -5.27 -21.46 -10.00
N PHE A 103 -5.45 -21.48 -11.32
CA PHE A 103 -5.83 -20.29 -12.07
C PHE A 103 -7.16 -19.71 -11.59
N LYS A 104 -8.17 -20.56 -11.34
CA LYS A 104 -9.45 -20.09 -10.81
C LYS A 104 -9.29 -19.38 -9.46
N ALA A 105 -8.50 -19.93 -8.55
CA ALA A 105 -8.24 -19.31 -7.25
C ALA A 105 -7.53 -17.96 -7.41
N ALA A 106 -6.52 -17.87 -8.28
CA ALA A 106 -5.83 -16.62 -8.59
C ALA A 106 -6.77 -15.59 -9.23
N TYR A 107 -7.62 -16.01 -10.16
CA TYR A 107 -8.64 -15.18 -10.79
C TYR A 107 -9.65 -14.63 -9.78
N ASP A 108 -10.17 -15.48 -8.88
CA ASP A 108 -11.08 -15.05 -7.81
C ASP A 108 -10.37 -14.06 -6.84
N ARG A 109 -9.10 -14.33 -6.48
CA ARG A 109 -8.28 -13.45 -5.63
C ARG A 109 -7.97 -12.11 -6.29
N TYR A 110 -7.75 -12.10 -7.61
CA TYR A 110 -7.55 -10.89 -8.39
C TYR A 110 -8.81 -10.00 -8.35
N HIS A 111 -10.01 -10.55 -8.56
CA HIS A 111 -11.24 -9.75 -8.57
C HIS A 111 -11.75 -9.33 -7.19
N ASN A 112 -11.67 -10.23 -6.19
CA ASN A 112 -12.20 -9.96 -4.86
C ASN A 112 -11.22 -9.17 -3.99
N GLY A 113 -9.94 -9.22 -4.35
CA GLY A 113 -8.86 -8.63 -3.59
C GLY A 113 -8.45 -9.43 -2.36
N GLY A 114 -7.45 -8.95 -1.64
CA GLY A 114 -6.89 -9.63 -0.48
C GLY A 114 -5.56 -9.05 -0.02
N TRP A 115 -5.12 -9.49 1.15
CA TRP A 115 -3.92 -9.02 1.83
C TRP A 115 -2.80 -10.06 1.81
N ASP A 116 -1.58 -9.59 1.59
CA ASP A 116 -0.33 -10.33 1.72
C ASP A 116 0.59 -9.61 2.71
N PHE A 117 1.32 -10.38 3.53
CA PHE A 117 2.15 -9.84 4.64
C PHE A 117 3.58 -10.34 4.54
N PHE A 118 4.54 -9.43 4.65
CA PHE A 118 5.97 -9.74 4.48
C PHE A 118 6.86 -8.69 5.17
N GLN A 119 8.16 -8.94 5.19
CA GLN A 119 9.15 -7.91 5.52
C GLN A 119 9.88 -7.51 4.23
N ASP A 120 9.76 -6.25 3.85
CA ASP A 120 10.15 -5.67 2.54
C ASP A 120 11.66 -5.41 2.47
N SER A 121 12.44 -6.47 2.67
CA SER A 121 13.90 -6.47 2.61
C SER A 121 14.43 -7.88 2.38
N ASN A 122 15.61 -7.99 1.75
CA ASN A 122 16.29 -9.28 1.54
C ASN A 122 16.81 -9.91 2.84
N ASN A 123 17.12 -9.11 3.86
CA ASN A 123 17.60 -9.59 5.15
C ASN A 123 17.14 -8.66 6.29
N PRO A 124 15.82 -8.55 6.52
CA PRO A 124 15.31 -7.62 7.50
C PRO A 124 15.60 -8.14 8.90
N LYS A 125 15.99 -7.25 9.81
CA LYS A 125 15.96 -7.59 11.23
C LYS A 125 14.51 -7.86 11.66
N PRO A 126 14.27 -8.66 12.71
CA PRO A 126 12.93 -8.87 13.23
C PRO A 126 12.19 -7.55 13.50
N GLY A 127 11.05 -7.37 12.83
CA GLY A 127 10.21 -6.18 12.99
C GLY A 127 10.62 -4.94 12.18
N GLU A 128 11.63 -5.03 11.31
CA GLU A 128 11.92 -4.00 10.31
C GLU A 128 11.21 -4.30 8.98
N TYR A 129 10.80 -3.26 8.24
CA TYR A 129 10.17 -3.36 6.93
C TYR A 129 8.86 -4.16 6.89
N CYS A 130 8.16 -4.26 8.02
CA CYS A 130 6.86 -4.92 8.08
C CYS A 130 5.90 -4.30 7.06
N SER A 131 5.45 -5.10 6.10
CA SER A 131 4.64 -4.65 4.98
C SER A 131 3.34 -5.45 4.87
N ALA A 132 2.29 -4.75 4.49
CA ALA A 132 1.00 -5.32 4.09
C ALA A 132 0.65 -4.80 2.70
N LEU A 133 0.48 -5.72 1.74
CA LEU A 133 0.10 -5.42 0.37
C LEU A 133 -1.34 -5.86 0.17
N TYR A 134 -2.20 -4.94 -0.24
CA TYR A 134 -3.53 -5.26 -0.74
C TYR A 134 -3.54 -5.12 -2.26
N THR A 135 -4.08 -6.12 -2.94
CA THR A 135 -4.23 -6.13 -4.40
C THR A 135 -5.68 -6.40 -4.74
N LYS A 136 -6.22 -5.69 -5.74
CA LYS A 136 -7.57 -5.91 -6.28
C LYS A 136 -7.63 -5.38 -7.72
N GLY A 137 -7.86 -6.28 -8.67
CA GLY A 137 -7.64 -6.01 -10.08
C GLY A 137 -6.19 -5.60 -10.32
N ASP A 138 -6.00 -4.62 -11.21
CA ASP A 138 -4.69 -4.02 -11.51
C ASP A 138 -4.24 -2.97 -10.48
N ALA A 139 -5.00 -2.78 -9.39
CA ALA A 139 -4.69 -1.78 -8.37
C ALA A 139 -4.05 -2.44 -7.15
N MET A 140 -3.03 -1.78 -6.62
CA MET A 140 -2.32 -2.22 -5.43
C MET A 140 -2.15 -1.05 -4.45
N VAL A 141 -2.24 -1.37 -3.16
CA VAL A 141 -1.86 -0.47 -2.07
C VAL A 141 -1.00 -1.23 -1.07
N ARG A 142 0.17 -0.67 -0.77
CA ARG A 142 1.13 -1.23 0.18
C ARG A 142 1.32 -0.28 1.34
N ILE A 143 1.20 -0.80 2.56
CA ILE A 143 1.64 -0.11 3.77
C ILE A 143 2.97 -0.75 4.16
N SER A 144 4.04 0.04 4.19
CA SER A 144 5.38 -0.41 4.58
C SER A 144 5.83 0.33 5.82
N GLY A 145 6.19 -0.44 6.84
CA GLY A 145 6.67 0.05 8.12
C GLY A 145 8.14 0.47 8.12
N PRO A 146 8.60 0.99 9.26
CA PRO A 146 9.96 1.51 9.43
C PRO A 146 11.07 0.46 9.25
N GLY A 147 12.26 0.91 8.87
CA GLY A 147 13.45 0.07 8.65
C GLY A 147 14.72 0.87 8.40
N SER A 148 15.89 0.27 8.69
CA SER A 148 17.25 0.87 8.59
C SER A 148 17.37 2.32 9.06
N GLY A 149 16.77 2.64 10.20
CA GLY A 149 16.87 3.97 10.82
C GLY A 149 15.83 4.98 10.35
N TYR A 150 14.91 4.61 9.47
CA TYR A 150 13.68 5.36 9.22
C TYR A 150 12.57 4.84 10.14
N ASP A 151 11.97 5.74 10.93
CA ASP A 151 10.86 5.41 11.86
C ASP A 151 9.47 5.69 11.29
N GLY A 152 9.40 6.31 10.11
CA GLY A 152 8.13 6.56 9.44
C GLY A 152 7.60 5.34 8.69
N ALA A 153 6.55 5.56 7.91
CA ALA A 153 5.94 4.55 7.07
C ALA A 153 5.60 5.10 5.69
N LEU A 154 5.29 4.20 4.76
CA LEU A 154 4.84 4.54 3.42
C LEU A 154 3.50 3.92 3.13
N LEU A 155 2.63 4.71 2.49
CA LEU A 155 1.42 4.24 1.83
C LEU A 155 1.63 4.39 0.32
N THR A 156 1.89 3.27 -0.34
CA THR A 156 2.28 3.23 -1.75
C THR A 156 1.17 2.67 -2.59
N PHE A 157 0.77 3.40 -3.62
CA PHE A 157 -0.23 2.98 -4.60
C PHE A 157 0.44 2.67 -5.93
N SER A 158 0.10 1.55 -6.55
CA SER A 158 0.68 1.12 -7.83
C SER A 158 -0.42 0.64 -8.76
N GLY A 159 -0.36 1.03 -10.04
CA GLY A 159 -1.37 0.66 -11.02
C GLY A 159 -1.12 1.22 -12.43
N PRO A 160 -1.91 0.78 -13.42
CA PRO A 160 -1.60 0.96 -14.85
C PRO A 160 -1.70 2.40 -15.36
N ASN A 161 -2.51 3.24 -14.69
CA ASN A 161 -2.71 4.64 -15.09
C ASN A 161 -1.80 5.62 -14.33
N ILE A 162 -0.91 5.10 -13.48
CA ILE A 162 0.15 5.89 -12.87
C ILE A 162 1.31 5.93 -13.85
N SER A 163 1.67 7.12 -14.33
CA SER A 163 2.92 7.31 -15.06
C SER A 163 4.09 7.43 -14.09
N GLY A 164 5.24 6.88 -14.44
CA GLY A 164 6.44 6.92 -13.60
C GLY A 164 7.72 7.09 -14.41
N SER A 165 8.82 7.20 -13.69
CA SER A 165 10.18 7.28 -14.20
C SER A 165 11.07 6.41 -13.32
N PRO A 166 12.20 5.89 -13.84
CA PRO A 166 13.23 5.27 -13.00
C PRO A 166 13.83 6.24 -11.96
N ASP A 167 13.66 7.55 -12.13
CA ASP A 167 14.07 8.53 -11.13
C ASP A 167 12.89 8.90 -10.22
N VAL A 168 13.14 8.97 -8.91
CA VAL A 168 12.14 9.47 -7.95
C VAL A 168 11.83 10.93 -8.23
N LYS A 169 10.58 11.21 -8.56
CA LYS A 169 10.03 12.56 -8.70
C LYS A 169 9.09 12.87 -7.56
N LYS A 170 8.96 14.16 -7.23
CA LYS A 170 7.94 14.66 -6.33
C LYS A 170 6.85 15.31 -7.14
N LEU A 171 5.60 15.03 -6.82
CA LEU A 171 4.44 15.72 -7.41
C LEU A 171 3.36 15.97 -6.37
N LYS A 172 2.48 16.91 -6.67
CA LYS A 172 1.27 17.14 -5.88
C LYS A 172 0.22 16.10 -6.27
N VAL A 173 -0.28 15.38 -5.29
CA VAL A 173 -1.29 14.34 -5.44
C VAL A 173 -2.43 14.62 -4.48
N THR A 174 -3.66 14.40 -4.92
CA THR A 174 -4.83 14.40 -4.04
C THR A 174 -5.21 12.96 -3.72
N LEU A 175 -5.46 12.70 -2.44
CA LEU A 175 -5.99 11.44 -1.95
C LEU A 175 -7.42 11.70 -1.46
N ASP A 176 -8.39 11.21 -2.21
CA ASP A 176 -9.79 11.20 -1.80
C ASP A 176 -10.09 9.88 -1.09
N GLN A 177 -10.77 9.96 0.04
CA GLN A 177 -11.05 8.82 0.92
C GLN A 177 -12.54 8.52 0.95
N SER A 178 -12.89 7.26 1.23
CA SER A 178 -14.28 6.78 1.20
C SER A 178 -15.24 7.46 2.19
N ASP A 179 -14.72 8.17 3.20
CA ASP A 179 -15.54 8.98 4.12
C ASP A 179 -15.82 10.41 3.60
N GLY A 180 -15.36 10.74 2.41
CA GLY A 180 -15.47 12.07 1.81
C GLY A 180 -14.35 13.03 2.19
N THR A 181 -13.37 12.60 3.00
CA THR A 181 -12.16 13.39 3.27
C THR A 181 -11.29 13.43 2.03
N SER A 182 -10.74 14.61 1.72
CA SER A 182 -9.83 14.82 0.60
C SER A 182 -8.62 15.61 1.09
N GLN A 183 -7.43 15.18 0.68
CA GLN A 183 -6.19 15.86 1.04
C GLN A 183 -5.23 15.92 -0.14
N SER A 184 -4.71 17.10 -0.42
CA SER A 184 -3.64 17.28 -1.41
C SER A 184 -2.30 17.42 -0.72
N VAL A 185 -1.36 16.52 -1.02
CA VAL A 185 -0.02 16.52 -0.44
C VAL A 185 1.05 16.28 -1.49
N GLN A 186 2.30 16.50 -1.12
CA GLN A 186 3.42 16.11 -1.95
C GLN A 186 3.71 14.62 -1.74
N ALA A 187 3.71 13.85 -2.82
CA ALA A 187 4.02 12.43 -2.83
C ALA A 187 5.22 12.13 -3.74
N PHE A 188 5.80 10.96 -3.56
CA PHE A 188 6.87 10.44 -4.41
C PHE A 188 6.29 9.63 -5.54
N ASN A 189 6.84 9.74 -6.73
CA ASN A 189 6.49 8.92 -7.88
C ASN A 189 7.75 8.35 -8.51
N TYR A 190 7.70 7.05 -8.77
CA TYR A 190 8.81 6.28 -9.30
C TYR A 190 8.28 5.00 -9.93
N GLN A 191 9.13 4.34 -10.71
CA GLN A 191 8.93 2.97 -11.15
C GLN A 191 10.19 2.19 -10.81
N LEU A 192 10.04 1.09 -10.07
CA LEU A 192 11.18 0.23 -9.74
C LEU A 192 11.53 -0.64 -10.96
N PRO A 193 12.81 -1.01 -11.15
CA PRO A 193 13.21 -1.95 -12.19
C PRO A 193 12.41 -3.26 -12.11
N GLY A 194 11.93 -3.78 -13.23
CA GLY A 194 11.19 -5.04 -13.26
C GLY A 194 9.73 -4.97 -12.78
N GLU A 195 9.28 -3.85 -12.20
CA GLU A 195 7.86 -3.64 -11.91
C GLU A 195 7.10 -3.14 -13.14
N VAL A 196 5.95 -3.77 -13.40
CA VAL A 196 5.07 -3.43 -14.53
C VAL A 196 4.44 -2.05 -14.35
N TYR A 197 4.15 -1.67 -13.09
CA TYR A 197 3.48 -0.42 -12.78
C TYR A 197 4.37 0.57 -12.05
N ALA A 198 4.18 1.84 -12.37
CA ALA A 198 4.70 2.92 -11.56
C ALA A 198 3.89 3.06 -10.26
N SER A 199 4.52 3.73 -9.30
CA SER A 199 4.00 3.90 -7.96
C SER A 199 3.90 5.37 -7.56
N ILE A 200 2.94 5.68 -6.68
CA ILE A 200 2.86 6.92 -5.91
C ILE A 200 2.93 6.57 -4.43
N ALA A 201 3.97 7.03 -3.74
CA ALA A 201 4.17 6.78 -2.32
C ALA A 201 3.93 8.04 -1.49
N PHE A 202 3.01 7.93 -0.53
CA PHE A 202 2.74 8.92 0.50
C PHE A 202 3.54 8.59 1.75
N ALA A 203 4.18 9.60 2.31
CA ALA A 203 5.02 9.43 3.47
C ALA A 203 4.25 9.75 4.75
N MET A 204 4.29 8.84 5.71
CA MET A 204 3.63 8.98 7.00
C MET A 204 4.69 9.26 8.08
N PRO A 205 4.45 10.23 9.00
CA PRO A 205 5.40 10.56 10.05
C PRO A 205 5.82 9.37 10.91
N THR A 206 4.86 8.50 11.23
CA THR A 206 5.07 7.27 11.99
C THR A 206 4.16 6.17 11.46
N ILE A 207 4.55 4.91 11.66
CA ILE A 207 3.70 3.77 11.32
C ILE A 207 2.48 3.69 12.24
N GLU A 208 2.59 4.11 13.50
CA GLU A 208 1.49 4.09 14.46
C GLU A 208 0.34 4.99 14.02
N ALA A 209 0.64 6.16 13.44
CA ALA A 209 -0.37 7.06 12.89
C ALA A 209 -1.13 6.40 11.72
N GLY A 210 -0.40 5.73 10.82
CA GLY A 210 -1.01 5.01 9.70
C GLY A 210 -1.89 3.83 10.17
N LEU A 211 -1.39 3.05 11.14
CA LEU A 211 -2.13 1.91 11.69
C LEU A 211 -3.37 2.35 12.47
N ALA A 212 -3.32 3.48 13.18
CA ALA A 212 -4.45 4.00 13.94
C ALA A 212 -5.67 4.28 13.04
N GLU A 213 -5.43 4.78 11.83
CA GLU A 213 -6.47 5.14 10.84
C GLU A 213 -6.91 3.96 9.96
N MET A 214 -6.28 2.79 10.10
CA MET A 214 -6.59 1.61 9.30
C MET A 214 -7.95 1.02 9.71
N LYS A 215 -8.95 1.18 8.84
CA LYS A 215 -10.32 0.71 9.02
C LYS A 215 -10.55 -0.64 8.34
N GLU A 216 -11.56 -1.37 8.80
CA GLU A 216 -11.91 -2.69 8.25
C GLU A 216 -12.19 -2.64 6.75
N LYS A 217 -13.05 -1.69 6.35
CA LYS A 217 -13.33 -1.36 4.96
C LYS A 217 -12.92 0.07 4.70
N TRP A 218 -12.19 0.29 3.63
CA TRP A 218 -11.72 1.62 3.28
C TRP A 218 -11.40 1.74 1.80
N GLY A 219 -11.58 2.93 1.24
CA GLY A 219 -11.29 3.19 -0.17
C GLY A 219 -10.54 4.48 -0.40
N PHE A 220 -9.77 4.49 -1.49
CA PHE A 220 -9.01 5.63 -1.98
C PHE A 220 -9.27 5.86 -3.46
N ASP A 221 -9.33 7.12 -3.84
CA ASP A 221 -9.13 7.61 -5.19
C ASP A 221 -7.88 8.51 -5.17
N VAL A 222 -6.88 8.17 -6.00
CA VAL A 222 -5.62 8.89 -6.13
C VAL A 222 -5.71 9.76 -7.36
N LEU A 223 -5.62 11.08 -7.19
CA LEU A 223 -5.74 12.04 -8.27
C LEU A 223 -4.43 12.79 -8.52
N VAL A 224 -4.04 12.86 -9.79
CA VAL A 224 -2.94 13.69 -10.28
C VAL A 224 -3.51 14.73 -11.22
N ASN A 225 -3.25 16.02 -10.96
CA ASN A 225 -3.81 17.13 -11.73
C ASN A 225 -5.35 17.07 -11.86
N GLY A 226 -6.03 16.65 -10.78
CA GLY A 226 -7.49 16.52 -10.74
C GLY A 226 -8.06 15.32 -11.51
N ARG A 227 -7.21 14.41 -12.00
CA ARG A 227 -7.64 13.19 -12.70
C ARG A 227 -7.33 11.97 -11.84
N SER A 228 -8.33 11.13 -11.61
CA SER A 228 -8.18 9.80 -11.00
C SER A 228 -7.18 8.97 -11.80
N VAL A 229 -6.07 8.58 -11.18
CA VAL A 229 -5.06 7.67 -11.72
C VAL A 229 -5.08 6.29 -11.08
N LEU A 230 -5.72 6.13 -9.91
CA LEU A 230 -5.92 4.84 -9.27
C LEU A 230 -7.11 4.89 -8.32
N LYS A 231 -7.94 3.85 -8.34
CA LYS A 231 -9.00 3.61 -7.36
C LYS A 231 -8.82 2.25 -6.74
N ILE A 232 -8.87 2.17 -5.41
CA ILE A 232 -8.78 0.91 -4.70
C ILE A 232 -9.58 0.97 -3.41
N ASP A 233 -10.28 -0.11 -3.13
CA ASP A 233 -10.96 -0.34 -1.87
C ASP A 233 -10.52 -1.69 -1.30
N TRP A 234 -10.30 -1.72 0.02
CA TRP A 234 -9.98 -2.93 0.74
C TRP A 234 -11.09 -3.35 1.70
N ASP A 235 -11.08 -4.64 2.01
CA ASP A 235 -11.77 -5.27 3.14
C ASP A 235 -10.73 -6.02 4.01
N GLY A 236 -11.03 -6.33 5.27
CA GLY A 236 -10.11 -7.01 6.19
C GLY A 236 -8.99 -6.12 6.76
N GLY A 237 -9.15 -4.80 6.72
CA GLY A 237 -8.11 -3.87 7.15
C GLY A 237 -7.73 -3.99 8.64
N LEU A 238 -8.64 -4.40 9.54
CA LEU A 238 -8.29 -4.59 10.96
C LEU A 238 -7.45 -5.84 11.19
N ALA A 239 -7.71 -6.91 10.42
CA ALA A 239 -6.86 -8.10 10.43
C ALA A 239 -5.46 -7.77 9.93
N ALA A 240 -5.36 -6.97 8.86
CA ALA A 240 -4.08 -6.52 8.33
C ALA A 240 -3.32 -5.62 9.31
N ARG A 241 -4.00 -4.68 9.98
CA ARG A 241 -3.43 -3.88 11.07
C ARG A 241 -2.81 -4.77 12.15
N LYS A 242 -3.54 -5.79 12.62
CA LYS A 242 -3.04 -6.72 13.65
C LYS A 242 -1.79 -7.47 13.19
N GLN A 243 -1.72 -7.89 11.94
CA GLN A 243 -0.52 -8.55 11.39
C GLN A 243 0.69 -7.61 11.37
N LEU A 244 0.49 -6.36 10.95
CA LEU A 244 1.54 -5.34 11.00
C LEU A 244 2.02 -5.07 12.43
N GLU A 245 1.10 -4.88 13.38
CA GLU A 245 1.40 -4.69 14.81
C GLU A 245 2.20 -5.88 15.37
N ASN A 246 1.83 -7.11 15.05
CA ASN A 246 2.55 -8.32 15.46
C ASN A 246 3.99 -8.33 14.93
N CYS A 247 4.18 -7.98 13.66
CA CYS A 247 5.52 -7.89 13.08
C CYS A 247 6.36 -6.81 13.78
N LEU A 248 5.82 -5.59 13.89
CA LEU A 248 6.50 -4.44 14.49
C LEU A 248 6.85 -4.65 15.96
N SER A 249 6.07 -5.45 16.70
CA SER A 249 6.36 -5.78 18.10
C SER A 249 7.73 -6.43 18.31
N LYS A 250 8.24 -7.16 17.30
CA LYS A 250 9.56 -7.81 17.34
C LYS A 250 10.72 -6.81 17.33
N ARG A 251 10.49 -5.61 16.81
CA ARG A 251 11.48 -4.52 16.79
C ARG A 251 11.77 -3.99 18.20
N LYS A 252 10.76 -4.00 19.09
CA LYS A 252 10.90 -3.55 20.49
C LYS A 252 11.62 -4.56 21.39
N ALA A 253 11.74 -5.80 20.93
CA ALA A 253 12.39 -6.90 21.67
C ALA A 253 13.85 -7.13 21.25
N SER A 254 14.37 -6.31 20.32
CA SER A 254 15.72 -6.38 19.73
C SER A 254 16.59 -5.24 20.25
#